data_AF-A0A927VCK8-F1
#
_entry.id   AF-A0A927VCK8-F1
#
_cell.length_a   1.000
_cell.length_b   1.000
_cell.length_c   1.000
_cell.angle_alpha   90.00
_cell.angle_beta   90.00
_cell.angle_gamma   90.00
#
_symmetry.space_group_name_H-M   'P 1'
#
loop_
_entity.id
_entity.type
_entity.pdbx_description
1 polymer ?
#
loop_
_entity_poly.entity_id
_entity_poly.type
_entity_poly.pdbx_seq_one_letter_code
_entity_poly.pdbx_strand_id
1 'polypeptide(L)'
;MKNPVIIKGDKGGIHIIIDPRATLNEVLFQLEYKLKGPHSSFRNSKPINVTFEGKDLQSDEKRDILFVLSKIGLNICHNEKKQENKINALSNVLTDKDGLFYIGNLKNGQSINAKCSIIVLGNVEKGASVYSLGNIVITGVLDGIAKAGCQGKEDAFVYSLISGRNN
;
A
#
# COMPACT_ATOMS: atom_id res chain seq x y z
N MET A 1 -13.50 -3.17 37.96
CA MET A 1 -12.55 -3.03 36.85
C MET A 1 -12.94 -4.02 35.77
N LYS A 2 -13.68 -3.58 34.75
CA LYS A 2 -14.04 -4.44 33.62
C LYS A 2 -12.87 -4.39 32.62
N ASN A 3 -12.44 -5.56 32.20
CA ASN A 3 -11.37 -5.79 31.24
C ASN A 3 -11.67 -5.01 29.94
N PRO A 4 -10.95 -3.92 29.62
CA PRO A 4 -11.35 -3.01 28.54
C PRO A 4 -11.10 -3.59 27.15
N VAL A 5 -10.34 -4.68 27.06
CA VAL A 5 -10.03 -5.38 25.81
C VAL A 5 -10.16 -6.89 26.02
N ILE A 6 -10.96 -7.53 25.17
CA ILE A 6 -11.14 -8.97 25.10
C ILE A 6 -10.67 -9.45 23.73
N ILE A 7 -9.81 -10.47 23.72
CA ILE A 7 -9.27 -11.07 22.49
C ILE A 7 -9.89 -12.47 22.37
N LYS A 8 -10.58 -12.75 21.27
CA LYS A 8 -11.15 -14.07 20.94
C LYS A 8 -10.55 -14.56 19.63
N GLY A 9 -10.06 -15.80 19.60
CA GLY A 9 -9.60 -16.46 18.37
C GLY A 9 -10.62 -17.48 17.88
N ASP A 10 -10.85 -17.56 16.57
CA ASP A 10 -11.65 -18.60 15.93
C ASP A 10 -11.00 -19.11 14.63
N LYS A 11 -11.70 -19.95 13.85
CA LYS A 11 -11.20 -20.46 12.56
C LYS A 11 -11.03 -19.36 11.49
N GLY A 12 -11.67 -18.20 11.66
CA GLY A 12 -11.69 -17.09 10.73
C GLY A 12 -10.73 -15.94 11.08
N GLY A 13 -10.20 -15.89 12.30
CA GLY A 13 -9.20 -14.91 12.70
C GLY A 13 -9.24 -14.53 14.18
N ILE A 14 -8.83 -13.29 14.47
CA ILE A 14 -8.82 -12.70 15.82
C ILE A 14 -9.88 -11.60 15.88
N HIS A 15 -10.80 -11.72 16.83
CA HIS A 15 -11.82 -10.73 17.14
C HIS A 15 -11.43 -9.97 18.41
N ILE A 16 -11.28 -8.65 18.30
CA ILE A 16 -10.89 -7.76 19.39
C ILE A 16 -12.11 -6.94 19.79
N ILE A 17 -12.63 -7.20 20.99
CA ILE A 17 -13.78 -6.49 21.55
C ILE A 17 -13.25 -5.45 22.53
N ILE A 18 -13.58 -4.18 22.28
CA ILE A 18 -13.09 -3.03 23.02
C ILE A 18 -14.27 -2.37 23.74
N ASP A 19 -14.09 -2.06 25.03
CA ASP A 19 -15.08 -1.29 25.78
C ASP A 19 -15.24 0.11 25.15
N PRO A 20 -16.46 0.55 24.80
CA PRO A 20 -16.70 1.88 24.23
C PRO A 20 -16.12 3.04 25.05
N ARG A 21 -15.96 2.85 26.36
CA ARG A 21 -15.45 3.86 27.30
C ARG A 21 -13.93 3.85 27.44
N ALA A 22 -13.24 2.84 26.90
CA ALA A 22 -11.79 2.74 27.00
C ALA A 22 -11.09 3.75 26.09
N THR A 23 -10.04 4.40 26.59
CA THR A 23 -9.15 5.26 25.79
C THR A 23 -8.23 4.43 24.90
N LEU A 24 -7.73 5.01 23.81
CA LEU A 24 -6.78 4.33 22.91
C LEU A 24 -5.54 3.82 23.67
N ASN A 25 -4.98 4.63 24.57
CA ASN A 25 -3.82 4.26 25.36
C ASN A 25 -4.08 3.04 26.26
N GLU A 26 -5.26 2.96 26.89
CA GLU A 26 -5.65 1.79 27.68
C GLU A 26 -5.77 0.54 26.80
N VAL A 27 -6.29 0.68 25.58
CA VAL A 27 -6.40 -0.41 24.61
C VAL A 27 -5.02 -0.91 24.19
N LEU A 28 -4.12 -0.02 23.78
CA LEU A 28 -2.76 -0.37 23.35
C LEU A 28 -1.98 -1.07 24.47
N PHE A 29 -2.03 -0.51 25.69
CA PHE A 29 -1.36 -1.10 26.86
C PHE A 29 -1.88 -2.52 27.16
N GLN A 30 -3.20 -2.72 27.09
CA GLN A 30 -3.81 -4.02 27.36
C GLN A 30 -3.52 -5.05 26.27
N LEU A 31 -3.48 -4.64 25.00
CA LEU A 31 -3.08 -5.50 23.90
C LEU A 31 -1.64 -5.95 24.05
N GLU A 32 -0.72 -5.02 24.34
CA GLU A 32 0.68 -5.38 24.61
C GLU A 32 0.81 -6.35 25.80
N TYR A 33 0.09 -6.08 26.90
CA TYR A 33 0.15 -6.93 28.09
C TYR A 33 -0.36 -8.35 27.83
N LYS A 34 -1.52 -8.48 27.17
CA LYS A 34 -2.16 -9.78 26.90
C LYS A 34 -1.39 -10.62 25.87
N LEU A 35 -0.69 -9.97 24.95
CA LEU A 35 0.01 -10.64 23.86
C LEU A 35 1.50 -10.88 24.14
N LYS A 36 2.09 -10.30 25.21
CA LYS A 36 3.44 -10.61 25.72
C LYS A 36 3.55 -11.96 26.47
N GLY A 37 2.46 -12.72 26.60
CA GLY A 37 2.45 -14.02 27.31
C GLY A 37 3.01 -15.22 26.51
N PRO A 38 3.30 -16.35 27.19
CA PRO A 38 3.93 -17.55 26.58
C PRO A 38 3.03 -18.30 25.58
N HIS A 39 1.77 -17.90 25.41
CA HIS A 39 0.83 -18.47 24.42
C HIS A 39 1.05 -17.93 22.99
N SER A 40 2.32 -17.85 22.57
CA SER A 40 2.72 -17.37 21.25
C SER A 40 2.50 -18.39 20.11
N SER A 41 1.38 -19.10 20.13
CA SER A 41 0.98 -20.01 19.04
C SER A 41 0.73 -19.31 17.70
N PHE A 42 0.72 -17.97 17.68
CA PHE A 42 0.44 -17.16 16.49
C PHE A 42 1.68 -16.78 15.68
N ARG A 43 2.87 -17.24 16.06
CA ARG A 43 4.12 -16.78 15.46
C ARG A 43 4.44 -17.33 14.07
N ASN A 44 3.62 -18.20 13.46
CA ASN A 44 4.04 -18.83 12.20
C ASN A 44 2.96 -19.43 11.27
N SER A 45 1.76 -18.87 11.17
CA SER A 45 0.78 -19.46 10.24
C SER A 45 -0.20 -18.48 9.64
N LYS A 46 -0.02 -18.24 8.33
CA LYS A 46 -0.96 -17.59 7.40
C LYS A 46 -1.37 -16.17 7.79
N PRO A 47 -1.78 -15.34 6.82
CA PRO A 47 -2.38 -14.05 7.15
C PRO A 47 -3.62 -14.24 8.03
N ILE A 48 -3.66 -13.56 9.17
CA ILE A 48 -4.77 -13.61 10.12
C ILE A 48 -5.67 -12.39 9.88
N ASN A 49 -6.98 -12.61 9.77
CA ASN A 49 -7.96 -11.54 9.72
C ASN A 49 -8.21 -10.97 11.12
N VAL A 50 -8.27 -9.65 11.25
CA VAL A 50 -8.53 -8.97 12.53
C VAL A 50 -9.78 -8.12 12.41
N THR A 51 -10.72 -8.31 13.33
CA THR A 51 -11.98 -7.56 13.42
C THR A 51 -12.06 -6.83 14.76
N PHE A 52 -12.71 -5.66 14.74
CA PHE A 52 -12.90 -4.82 15.91
C PHE A 52 -14.39 -4.67 16.22
N GLU A 53 -14.77 -4.85 17.48
CA GLU A 53 -16.15 -4.71 17.96
C GLU A 53 -16.20 -3.90 19.26
N GLY A 54 -17.38 -3.36 19.58
CA GLY A 54 -17.65 -2.63 20.82
C GLY A 54 -17.42 -1.13 20.70
N LYS A 55 -16.18 -0.69 20.52
CA LYS A 55 -15.83 0.73 20.34
C LYS A 55 -15.80 1.10 18.86
N ASP A 56 -16.42 2.23 18.51
CA ASP A 56 -16.27 2.81 17.17
C ASP A 56 -14.90 3.49 17.08
N LEU A 57 -14.00 2.88 16.33
CA LEU A 57 -12.61 3.31 16.19
C LEU A 57 -12.44 4.11 14.90
N GLN A 58 -11.77 5.26 15.01
CA GLN A 58 -11.33 6.03 13.86
C GLN A 58 -10.24 5.28 13.07
N SER A 59 -10.05 5.64 11.81
CA SER A 59 -9.06 5.00 10.92
C SER A 59 -7.64 5.04 11.49
N ASP A 60 -7.25 6.15 12.12
CA ASP A 60 -5.94 6.29 12.74
C ASP A 60 -5.80 5.41 14.00
N GLU A 61 -6.85 5.34 14.83
CA GLU A 61 -6.87 4.45 16.01
C GLU A 61 -6.75 2.97 15.62
N LYS A 62 -7.45 2.55 14.54
CA LYS A 62 -7.33 1.20 13.99
C LYS A 62 -5.90 0.93 13.53
N ARG A 63 -5.28 1.89 12.83
CA ARG A 63 -3.90 1.78 12.34
C ARG A 63 -2.92 1.59 13.50
N ASP A 64 -3.05 2.36 14.57
CA ASP A 64 -2.18 2.25 15.74
C ASP A 64 -2.31 0.89 16.44
N ILE A 65 -3.54 0.40 16.58
CA ILE A 65 -3.80 -0.92 17.15
C ILE A 65 -3.18 -2.02 16.29
N LEU A 66 -3.36 -1.97 14.98
CA LEU A 66 -2.81 -2.94 14.05
C LEU A 66 -1.29 -2.93 14.00
N PHE A 67 -0.68 -1.74 14.14
CA PHE A 67 0.76 -1.59 14.24
C PHE A 67 1.33 -2.24 15.49
N VAL A 68 0.64 -2.12 16.63
CA VAL A 68 1.03 -2.85 17.86
C VAL A 68 0.90 -4.36 17.67
N LEU A 69 -0.17 -4.82 17.03
CA LEU A 69 -0.37 -6.25 16.77
C LEU A 69 0.70 -6.83 15.83
N SER A 70 1.10 -6.08 14.79
CA SER A 70 2.14 -6.52 13.84
C SER A 70 3.52 -6.61 14.50
N LYS A 71 3.86 -5.66 15.39
CA LYS A 71 5.09 -5.69 16.20
C LYS A 71 5.22 -6.93 17.07
N ILE A 72 4.11 -7.55 17.45
CA ILE A 72 4.09 -8.72 18.33
C ILE A 72 4.22 -10.05 17.54
N GLY A 73 4.32 -9.96 16.20
CA GLY A 73 4.56 -11.10 15.32
C GLY A 73 3.31 -11.68 14.67
N LEU A 74 2.18 -10.95 14.70
CA LEU A 74 0.98 -11.31 13.95
C LEU A 74 1.13 -10.83 12.50
N ASN A 75 1.14 -11.77 11.55
CA ASN A 75 1.05 -11.44 10.12
C ASN A 75 -0.40 -11.10 9.78
N ILE A 76 -0.77 -9.83 9.95
CA ILE A 76 -2.16 -9.38 9.76
C ILE A 76 -2.37 -8.99 8.30
N CYS A 77 -3.34 -9.64 7.64
CA CYS A 77 -3.82 -9.15 6.35
C CYS A 77 -4.72 -7.96 6.59
N HIS A 78 -4.19 -6.75 6.36
CA HIS A 78 -4.99 -5.55 6.37
C HIS A 78 -5.77 -5.46 5.05
N ASN A 79 -6.91 -6.17 4.98
CA ASN A 79 -7.94 -5.81 4.02
C ASN A 79 -8.67 -4.61 4.60
N GLU A 80 -8.17 -3.41 4.32
CA GLU A 80 -9.03 -2.25 4.32
C GLU A 80 -10.18 -2.59 3.36
N LYS A 81 -11.35 -2.96 3.91
CA LYS A 81 -12.60 -2.59 3.25
C LYS A 81 -12.59 -1.08 3.26
N LYS A 82 -11.91 -0.51 2.26
CA LYS A 82 -11.92 0.90 1.95
C LYS A 82 -13.41 1.19 1.82
N GLN A 83 -13.99 1.80 2.85
CA GLN A 83 -15.30 2.41 2.70
C GLN A 83 -15.14 3.28 1.48
N GLU A 84 -15.85 2.93 0.42
CA GLU A 84 -16.02 3.73 -0.78
C GLU A 84 -16.74 5.01 -0.36
N ASN A 85 -16.04 5.87 0.37
CA ASN A 85 -16.40 7.25 0.54
C ASN A 85 -16.20 7.87 -0.83
N LYS A 86 -17.27 7.82 -1.65
CA LYS A 86 -17.57 8.72 -2.77
C LYS A 86 -16.36 9.55 -3.22
N ILE A 87 -15.42 8.93 -3.94
CA ILE A 87 -14.58 9.66 -4.88
C ILE A 87 -15.38 9.74 -6.19
N ASN A 88 -16.59 10.27 -6.12
CA ASN A 88 -17.36 10.68 -7.30
C ASN A 88 -17.00 12.12 -7.70
N ALA A 89 -15.97 12.72 -7.07
CA ALA A 89 -15.57 14.10 -7.30
C ALA A 89 -14.36 14.26 -8.24
N LEU A 90 -13.69 13.17 -8.63
CA LEU A 90 -12.53 13.25 -9.53
C LEU A 90 -12.61 12.13 -10.57
N SER A 91 -13.47 12.32 -11.58
CA SER A 91 -13.62 11.42 -12.74
C SER A 91 -12.30 11.13 -13.48
N ASN A 92 -11.23 11.88 -13.19
CA ASN A 92 -9.92 11.80 -13.84
C ASN A 92 -8.83 11.19 -12.94
N VAL A 93 -9.16 10.64 -11.77
CA VAL A 93 -8.18 9.93 -10.92
C VAL A 93 -8.07 8.48 -11.38
N LEU A 94 -6.95 8.15 -12.01
CA LEU A 94 -6.58 6.78 -12.34
C LEU A 94 -6.02 6.10 -11.08
N THR A 95 -6.70 5.08 -10.58
CA THR A 95 -6.18 4.25 -9.49
C THR A 95 -5.44 3.05 -10.06
N ASP A 96 -4.11 3.07 -10.03
CA ASP A 96 -3.28 1.88 -10.23
C ASP A 96 -2.82 1.38 -8.84
N LYS A 97 -2.89 0.06 -8.62
CA LYS A 97 -2.61 -0.53 -7.28
C LYS A 97 -1.11 -0.67 -7.02
N ASP A 98 -0.33 -0.79 -8.08
CA ASP A 98 1.11 -1.01 -8.03
C ASP A 98 1.80 -0.03 -8.98
N GLY A 99 2.84 0.67 -8.50
CA GLY A 99 3.63 1.60 -9.29
C GLY A 99 5.12 1.35 -9.07
N LEU A 100 5.90 1.38 -10.15
CA LEU A 100 7.35 1.22 -10.10
C LEU A 100 8.05 2.58 -10.19
N PHE A 101 9.05 2.80 -9.36
CA PHE A 101 9.96 3.94 -9.48
C PHE A 101 11.33 3.47 -9.94
N TYR A 102 11.88 4.15 -10.96
CA TYR A 102 13.27 4.02 -11.35
C TYR A 102 13.98 5.36 -11.14
N ILE A 103 15.11 5.36 -10.44
CA ILE A 103 15.89 6.57 -10.18
C ILE A 103 17.17 6.52 -11.00
N GLY A 104 17.37 7.51 -11.87
CA GLY A 104 18.54 7.62 -12.74
C GLY A 104 18.18 7.74 -14.22
N ASN A 105 19.21 7.80 -15.06
CA ASN A 105 19.06 7.87 -16.50
C ASN A 105 19.20 6.49 -17.13
N LEU A 106 18.27 6.13 -18.00
CA LEU A 106 18.43 4.98 -18.87
C LEU A 106 19.34 5.36 -20.05
N LYS A 107 20.43 4.62 -20.20
CA LYS A 107 21.46 4.83 -21.23
C LYS A 107 21.33 3.82 -22.38
N ASN A 108 22.07 4.07 -23.46
CA ASN A 108 22.11 3.20 -24.63
C ASN A 108 22.25 1.71 -24.27
N GLY A 109 21.37 0.87 -24.85
CA GLY A 109 21.33 -0.57 -24.63
C GLY A 109 20.53 -1.01 -23.39
N GLN A 110 20.12 -0.08 -22.53
CA GLN A 110 19.32 -0.41 -21.34
C GLN A 110 17.83 -0.51 -21.69
N SER A 111 17.16 -1.49 -21.10
CA SER A 111 15.73 -1.72 -21.28
C SER A 111 15.05 -2.06 -19.96
N ILE A 112 13.91 -1.42 -19.69
CA ILE A 112 13.06 -1.75 -18.54
C ILE A 112 11.72 -2.27 -19.06
N ASN A 113 11.27 -3.41 -18.51
CA ASN A 113 9.96 -4.00 -18.76
C ASN A 113 9.16 -4.02 -17.46
N ALA A 114 8.20 -3.12 -17.31
CA ALA A 114 7.37 -2.98 -16.12
C ALA A 114 6.00 -3.65 -16.32
N LYS A 115 5.59 -4.47 -15.34
CA LYS A 115 4.26 -5.10 -15.31
C LYS A 115 3.15 -4.16 -14.81
N CYS A 116 3.51 -2.97 -14.35
CA CYS A 116 2.61 -1.94 -13.85
C CYS A 116 3.08 -0.56 -14.32
N SER A 117 2.35 0.51 -13.96
CA SER A 117 2.76 1.88 -14.28
C SER A 117 4.15 2.19 -13.70
N ILE A 118 4.97 2.94 -14.44
CA ILE A 118 6.34 3.28 -14.05
C ILE A 118 6.61 4.79 -14.10
N ILE A 119 7.32 5.28 -13.09
CA ILE A 119 7.86 6.64 -13.02
C ILE A 119 9.39 6.57 -13.11
N VAL A 120 9.96 7.21 -14.13
CA VAL A 120 11.41 7.38 -14.33
C VAL A 120 11.81 8.76 -13.80
N LEU A 121 12.56 8.74 -12.70
CA LEU A 121 13.19 9.91 -12.09
C LEU A 121 14.55 10.17 -12.75
N GLY A 122 14.49 10.62 -14.01
CA GLY A 122 15.65 10.89 -14.87
C GLY A 122 15.29 10.89 -16.36
N ASN A 123 16.31 10.77 -17.20
CA ASN A 123 16.17 10.76 -18.66
C ASN A 123 16.11 9.35 -19.23
N VAL A 124 15.50 9.21 -20.41
CA VAL A 124 15.61 8.02 -21.26
C VAL A 124 16.38 8.42 -22.50
N GLU A 125 17.68 8.13 -22.51
CA GLU A 125 18.61 8.54 -23.55
C GLU A 125 18.42 7.72 -24.84
N LYS A 126 18.97 8.23 -25.95
CA LYS A 126 18.95 7.55 -27.25
C LYS A 126 19.54 6.13 -27.14
N GLY A 127 18.81 5.15 -27.69
CA GLY A 127 19.18 3.73 -27.64
C GLY A 127 18.76 3.01 -26.36
N ALA A 128 18.13 3.70 -25.41
CA ALA A 128 17.46 3.08 -24.28
C ALA A 128 15.96 2.85 -24.54
N SER A 129 15.33 1.97 -23.78
CA SER A 129 13.90 1.67 -23.91
C SER A 129 13.17 1.41 -22.60
N VAL A 130 11.91 1.84 -22.53
CA VAL A 130 11.00 1.56 -21.40
C VAL A 130 9.69 1.01 -21.96
N TYR A 131 9.29 -0.17 -21.48
CA TYR A 131 8.02 -0.80 -21.81
C TYR A 131 7.20 -0.99 -20.53
N SER A 132 5.92 -0.65 -20.59
CA SER A 132 5.01 -0.84 -19.46
C SER A 132 3.68 -1.43 -19.90
N LEU A 133 3.09 -2.29 -19.07
CA LEU A 133 1.69 -2.69 -19.20
C LEU A 133 0.71 -1.59 -18.75
N GLY A 134 1.19 -0.65 -17.92
CA GLY A 134 0.47 0.52 -17.44
C GLY A 134 0.97 1.81 -18.09
N ASN A 135 0.92 2.90 -17.33
CA ASN A 135 1.37 4.23 -17.75
C ASN A 135 2.89 4.39 -17.61
N ILE A 136 3.47 5.30 -18.38
CA ILE A 136 4.89 5.70 -18.25
C ILE A 136 4.95 7.20 -17.99
N VAL A 137 5.62 7.61 -16.92
CA VAL A 137 5.94 9.01 -16.64
C VAL A 137 7.45 9.15 -16.54
N ILE A 138 8.04 10.01 -17.35
CA ILE A 138 9.46 10.34 -17.33
C ILE A 138 9.58 11.78 -16.88
N THR A 139 10.25 12.01 -15.76
CA THR A 139 10.44 13.37 -15.22
C THR A 139 11.55 14.14 -15.93
N GLY A 140 12.32 13.48 -16.79
CA GLY A 140 13.31 14.09 -17.67
C GLY A 140 12.96 13.95 -19.16
N VAL A 141 14.00 14.04 -19.99
CA VAL A 141 13.91 13.99 -21.45
C VAL A 141 13.78 12.55 -21.95
N LEU A 142 12.88 12.32 -22.88
CA LEU A 142 12.73 11.06 -23.61
C LEU A 142 13.31 11.22 -25.03
N ASP A 143 14.57 10.78 -25.21
CA ASP A 143 15.25 10.67 -26.52
C ASP A 143 15.25 9.21 -27.05
N GLY A 144 15.03 8.23 -26.16
CA GLY A 144 14.93 6.81 -26.48
C GLY A 144 13.50 6.37 -26.84
N ILE A 145 13.15 5.13 -26.49
CA ILE A 145 11.84 4.53 -26.78
C ILE A 145 11.05 4.37 -25.48
N ALA A 146 9.79 4.80 -25.46
CA ALA A 146 8.86 4.49 -24.39
C ALA A 146 7.53 3.98 -24.97
N LYS A 147 7.05 2.83 -24.48
CA LYS A 147 5.78 2.24 -24.91
C LYS A 147 4.96 1.78 -23.71
N ALA A 148 3.84 2.46 -23.49
CA ALA A 148 2.86 2.14 -22.47
C ALA A 148 1.78 1.19 -23.01
N GLY A 149 1.00 0.56 -22.11
CA GLY A 149 -0.15 -0.25 -22.48
C GLY A 149 0.15 -1.50 -23.32
N CYS A 150 1.34 -2.10 -23.18
CA CYS A 150 1.79 -3.22 -24.02
C CYS A 150 0.90 -4.49 -24.01
N GLN A 151 -0.14 -4.57 -23.17
CA GLN A 151 -1.15 -5.64 -23.14
C GLN A 151 -2.58 -5.16 -23.49
N GLY A 152 -2.71 -4.18 -24.36
CA GLY A 152 -4.02 -3.72 -24.85
C GLY A 152 -4.74 -2.79 -23.87
N LYS A 153 -3.99 -2.13 -22.99
CA LYS A 153 -4.51 -1.05 -22.15
C LYS A 153 -4.54 0.24 -22.99
N GLU A 154 -5.63 0.46 -23.70
CA GLU A 154 -5.77 1.54 -24.70
C GLU A 154 -5.77 2.94 -24.07
N ASP A 155 -6.14 3.05 -22.80
CA ASP A 155 -6.11 4.29 -22.01
C ASP A 155 -4.74 4.60 -21.41
N ALA A 156 -3.72 3.76 -21.67
CA ALA A 156 -2.38 3.98 -21.15
C ALA A 156 -1.67 5.12 -21.89
N PHE A 157 -0.91 5.92 -21.15
CA PHE A 157 -0.19 7.06 -21.70
C PHE A 157 1.30 7.03 -21.40
N VAL A 158 2.05 7.77 -22.22
CA VAL A 158 3.45 8.12 -21.98
C VAL A 158 3.51 9.64 -21.81
N TYR A 159 4.14 10.10 -20.73
CA TYR A 159 4.44 11.50 -20.49
C TYR A 159 5.94 11.69 -20.28
N SER A 160 6.52 12.75 -20.84
CA SER A 160 7.91 13.16 -20.61
C SER A 160 8.04 14.67 -20.62
N LEU A 161 9.03 15.22 -19.92
CA LEU A 161 9.41 16.62 -20.09
C LEU A 161 10.19 16.79 -21.39
N ILE A 162 9.81 17.79 -22.19
CA ILE A 162 10.56 18.14 -23.40
C ILE A 162 11.73 19.02 -22.99
N SER A 163 12.92 18.74 -23.54
CA SER A 163 14.06 19.65 -23.43
C SER A 163 13.75 20.93 -24.20
N GLY A 164 13.30 21.98 -23.50
CA GLY A 164 13.37 23.33 -24.02
C GLY A 164 14.84 23.74 -24.06
N ARG A 165 15.52 23.52 -25.19
CA ARG A 165 16.74 24.26 -25.47
C ARG A 165 16.35 25.73 -25.61
N ASN A 166 16.53 26.50 -24.54
CA ASN A 166 16.64 27.94 -24.66
C ASN A 166 17.90 28.20 -25.49
N ASN A 167 17.71 28.58 -26.76
CA ASN A 167 18.74 29.21 -27.58
C ASN A 167 19.07 30.59 -27.01
#